data_AF-A0A127P6Z1-F1
#
_entry.id   AF-A0A127P6Z1-F1
#
_cell.length_a   1.000
_cell.length_b   1.000
_cell.length_c   1.000
_cell.angle_alpha   90.00
_cell.angle_beta   90.00
_cell.angle_gamma   90.00
#
_symmetry.space_group_name_H-M   'P 1'
#
loop_
_entity.id
_entity.type
_entity.pdbx_description
1 polymer ?
#
loop_
_entity_poly.entity_id
_entity_poly.type
_entity_poly.pdbx_seq_one_letter_code
_entity_poly.pdbx_strand_id
1 'polypeptide(L)'
;MKKNPVMLICIGVLLLVLGAILSFSGGPPKADAALAQQCRDRLTAEKSEQSLIKQCEETAFATAMTATDAQAAALAISAANNSEVGGSMLSKFLLGVGVVLLAGGIFLKRKQTA
;
A
#
# COMPACT_ATOMS: atom_id res chain seq x y z
N MET A 1 25.80 25.58 -8.42
CA MET A 1 24.40 25.58 -7.92
C MET A 1 24.34 26.33 -6.60
N LYS A 2 23.53 27.39 -6.45
CA LYS A 2 23.33 28.08 -5.16
C LYS A 2 22.69 27.07 -4.20
N LYS A 3 23.37 26.72 -3.10
CA LYS A 3 22.83 25.81 -2.07
C LYS A 3 21.68 26.50 -1.36
N ASN A 4 20.45 26.29 -1.84
CA ASN A 4 19.25 26.83 -1.22
C ASN A 4 18.64 25.78 -0.30
N PRO A 5 18.88 25.83 1.02
CA PRO A 5 18.37 24.83 1.95
C PRO A 5 16.84 24.81 2.00
N VAL A 6 16.18 25.91 1.63
CA VAL A 6 14.72 25.98 1.51
C VAL A 6 14.21 24.99 0.47
N MET A 7 14.94 24.81 -0.64
CA MET A 7 14.57 23.84 -1.68
C MET A 7 14.62 22.41 -1.15
N LEU A 8 15.63 22.05 -0.35
CA LEU A 8 15.74 20.72 0.27
C LEU A 8 14.58 20.46 1.24
N ILE A 9 14.21 21.46 2.04
CA ILE A 9 13.08 21.38 2.96
C ILE A 9 11.78 21.18 2.18
N CYS A 10 11.52 21.99 1.15
CA CYS A 10 10.31 21.87 0.34
C CYS A 10 10.19 20.50 -0.34
N ILE A 11 11.28 19.99 -0.92
CA ILE A 11 11.30 18.65 -1.53
C ILE A 11 11.10 17.58 -0.45
N GLY A 12 11.77 17.69 0.69
CA GLY A 12 11.61 16.76 1.81
C GLY A 12 10.16 16.67 2.29
N VAL A 13 9.50 17.81 2.51
CA VAL A 13 8.08 17.86 2.89
C VAL A 13 7.19 17.23 1.82
N LEU A 14 7.42 17.56 0.54
CA LEU A 14 6.63 17.01 -0.56
C LEU A 14 6.71 15.48 -0.61
N LEU A 15 7.93 14.92 -0.49
CA LEU A 15 8.13 13.47 -0.49
C LEU A 15 7.49 12.80 0.73
N LEU A 16 7.55 13.43 1.91
CA LEU A 16 6.88 12.93 3.10
C LEU A 16 5.36 12.89 2.92
N VAL A 17 4.76 13.94 2.36
CA VAL A 17 3.32 14.01 2.10
C VAL A 17 2.91 12.92 1.10
N LEU A 18 3.64 12.78 -0.01
CA LEU A 18 3.35 11.74 -1.01
C LEU A 18 3.52 10.33 -0.45
N GLY A 19 4.61 10.08 0.30
CA GLY A 19 4.86 8.80 0.96
C GLY A 19 3.79 8.46 1.99
N ALA A 20 3.33 9.45 2.76
CA ALA A 20 2.24 9.27 3.72
C ALA A 20 0.93 8.93 3.01
N ILE A 21 0.53 9.70 1.98
CA ILE A 21 -0.69 9.41 1.20
C ILE A 21 -0.65 7.98 0.67
N LEU A 22 0.44 7.57 0.03
CA LEU A 22 0.59 6.21 -0.49
C LEU A 22 0.52 5.14 0.60
N SER A 23 1.10 5.42 1.77
CA SER A 23 1.07 4.49 2.91
C SER A 23 -0.32 4.34 3.51
N PHE A 24 -1.18 5.36 3.43
CA PHE A 24 -2.54 5.34 3.97
C PHE A 24 -3.60 4.97 2.92
N SER A 25 -3.29 5.08 1.62
CA SER A 25 -4.19 4.71 0.52
C SER A 25 -4.01 3.27 0.03
N GLY A 26 -2.99 2.55 0.50
CA GLY A 26 -2.75 1.14 0.17
C GLY A 26 -3.65 0.23 0.98
N GLY A 27 -4.77 -0.21 0.40
CA GLY A 27 -5.59 -1.32 0.90
C GLY A 27 -5.60 -2.48 -0.09
N PRO A 28 -5.95 -3.70 0.34
CA PRO A 28 -6.05 -4.84 -0.55
C PRO A 28 -7.06 -4.57 -1.68
N PRO A 29 -6.80 -5.07 -2.90
CA PRO A 29 -7.71 -4.87 -4.03
C PRO A 29 -9.07 -5.50 -3.72
N LYS A 30 -10.15 -4.73 -3.93
CA LYS A 30 -11.52 -5.20 -3.70
C LYS A 30 -11.94 -6.19 -4.79
N ALA A 31 -12.52 -7.31 -4.37
CA ALA A 31 -13.10 -8.30 -5.26
C ALA A 31 -14.25 -7.67 -6.08
N ASP A 32 -14.43 -8.12 -7.32
CA ASP A 32 -15.61 -7.75 -8.07
C ASP A 32 -16.88 -8.33 -7.41
N ALA A 33 -18.03 -7.72 -7.69
CA ALA A 33 -19.28 -8.10 -7.04
C ALA A 33 -19.69 -9.56 -7.30
N ALA A 34 -19.36 -10.12 -8.46
CA ALA A 34 -19.73 -11.50 -8.79
C ALA A 34 -18.83 -12.50 -8.04
N LEU A 35 -17.52 -12.26 -8.00
CA LEU A 35 -16.56 -13.07 -7.25
C LEU A 35 -16.82 -13.02 -5.74
N ALA A 36 -17.13 -11.83 -5.21
CA ALA A 36 -17.46 -11.67 -3.80
C ALA A 36 -18.73 -12.44 -3.42
N GLN A 37 -19.77 -12.43 -4.26
CA GLN A 37 -21.00 -13.18 -4.01
C GLN A 37 -20.75 -14.70 -4.05
N GLN A 38 -20.02 -15.21 -5.04
CA GLN A 38 -19.66 -16.63 -5.11
C GLN A 38 -18.89 -17.11 -3.87
N CYS A 39 -17.96 -16.30 -3.38
CA CYS A 39 -17.23 -16.60 -2.14
C CYS A 39 -18.17 -16.64 -0.92
N ARG A 40 -19.10 -15.69 -0.80
CA ARG A 40 -20.07 -15.64 0.31
C ARG A 40 -21.01 -16.83 0.28
N ASP A 41 -21.52 -17.19 -0.89
CA ASP A 41 -22.42 -18.35 -1.06
C ASP A 41 -21.73 -19.64 -0.63
N ARG A 42 -20.47 -19.83 -1.05
CA ARG A 42 -19.66 -20.98 -0.66
C ARG A 42 -19.44 -21.03 0.86
N LEU A 43 -18.98 -19.94 1.47
CA LEU A 43 -18.68 -19.91 2.90
C LEU A 43 -19.94 -20.01 3.77
N THR A 44 -21.06 -19.49 3.29
CA THR A 44 -22.37 -19.63 3.96
C THR A 44 -22.85 -21.08 3.90
N ALA A 45 -22.68 -21.75 2.76
CA ALA A 45 -22.98 -23.18 2.62
C ALA A 45 -22.11 -24.05 3.54
N GLU A 46 -20.84 -23.68 3.74
CA GLU A 46 -19.91 -24.33 4.67
C GLU A 46 -20.15 -23.95 6.15
N LYS A 47 -21.14 -23.11 6.45
CA LYS A 47 -21.43 -22.57 7.81
C LYS A 47 -20.21 -21.90 8.46
N SER A 48 -19.40 -21.22 7.65
CA SER A 48 -18.23 -20.47 8.11
C SER A 48 -18.61 -19.25 8.94
N GLU A 49 -17.67 -18.75 9.73
CA GLU A 49 -17.86 -17.57 10.56
C GLU A 49 -18.13 -16.30 9.72
N GLN A 50 -18.94 -15.37 10.25
CA GLN A 50 -19.23 -14.10 9.57
C GLN A 50 -17.99 -13.22 9.33
N SER A 51 -16.94 -13.39 10.14
CA SER A 51 -15.63 -12.75 9.96
C SER A 51 -14.95 -13.18 8.65
N LEU A 52 -15.11 -14.44 8.24
CA LEU A 52 -14.57 -14.99 6.99
C LEU A 52 -15.42 -14.55 5.80
N ILE A 53 -16.74 -14.48 5.96
CA ILE A 53 -17.65 -13.99 4.91
C ILE A 53 -17.34 -12.53 4.54
N LYS A 54 -16.93 -11.70 5.51
CA LYS A 54 -16.48 -10.32 5.24
C LYS A 54 -15.19 -10.27 4.41
N GLN A 55 -14.29 -11.23 4.56
CA GLN A 55 -13.04 -11.28 3.79
C GLN A 55 -13.27 -11.58 2.30
N CYS A 56 -14.45 -12.06 1.90
CA CYS A 56 -14.82 -12.18 0.48
C CYS A 56 -14.84 -10.84 -0.27
N GLU A 57 -14.79 -9.70 0.42
CA GLU A 57 -14.62 -8.39 -0.23
C GLU A 57 -13.19 -8.17 -0.75
N GLU A 58 -12.22 -8.97 -0.31
CA GLU A 58 -10.84 -8.92 -0.79
C GLU A 58 -10.62 -9.89 -1.94
N THR A 59 -10.02 -9.42 -3.04
CA THR A 59 -9.84 -10.20 -4.27
C THR A 59 -9.00 -11.46 -4.03
N ALA A 60 -7.94 -11.34 -3.21
CA ALA A 60 -7.04 -12.45 -2.93
C ALA A 60 -7.76 -13.57 -2.16
N PHE A 61 -8.52 -13.21 -1.14
CA PHE A 61 -9.28 -14.15 -0.33
C PHE A 61 -10.42 -14.78 -1.13
N ALA A 62 -11.20 -13.96 -1.85
CA ALA A 62 -12.31 -14.45 -2.67
C ALA A 62 -11.81 -15.41 -3.75
N THR A 63 -10.74 -15.06 -4.47
CA THR A 63 -10.13 -15.94 -5.48
C THR A 63 -9.56 -17.20 -4.84
N ALA A 64 -8.90 -17.14 -3.69
CA ALA A 64 -8.39 -18.32 -3.02
C ALA A 64 -9.50 -19.31 -2.61
N MET A 65 -10.68 -18.79 -2.27
CA MET A 65 -11.83 -19.60 -1.86
C MET A 65 -12.69 -20.11 -3.03
N THR A 66 -12.60 -19.50 -4.21
CA THR A 66 -13.44 -19.88 -5.37
C THR A 66 -12.67 -20.41 -6.57
N ALA A 67 -11.34 -20.22 -6.62
CA ALA A 67 -10.52 -20.73 -7.69
C ALA A 67 -10.54 -22.26 -7.73
N THR A 68 -10.89 -22.80 -8.89
CA THR A 68 -10.89 -24.24 -9.16
C THR A 68 -9.52 -24.75 -9.61
N ASP A 69 -8.58 -23.84 -9.87
CA ASP A 69 -7.23 -24.16 -10.31
C ASP A 69 -6.16 -23.43 -9.47
N ALA A 70 -5.04 -24.11 -9.25
CA ALA A 70 -3.95 -23.61 -8.42
C ALA A 70 -3.23 -22.40 -9.05
N GLN A 71 -3.34 -22.21 -10.36
CA GLN A 71 -2.63 -21.17 -11.10
C GLN A 71 -3.33 -19.81 -10.96
N ALA A 72 -4.66 -19.78 -10.98
CA ALA A 72 -5.51 -18.62 -10.72
C ALA A 72 -5.36 -18.17 -9.26
N ALA A 73 -5.32 -19.10 -8.31
CA ALA A 73 -5.00 -18.79 -6.91
C ALA A 73 -3.58 -18.17 -6.79
N ALA A 74 -2.57 -18.78 -7.41
CA ALA A 74 -1.20 -18.26 -7.38
C ALA A 74 -1.07 -16.87 -8.04
N LEU A 75 -1.80 -16.61 -9.13
CA LEU A 75 -1.85 -15.30 -9.78
C LEU A 75 -2.51 -14.23 -8.90
N ALA A 76 -3.62 -14.55 -8.25
CA ALA A 76 -4.28 -13.61 -7.34
C ALA A 76 -3.42 -13.29 -6.11
N ILE A 77 -2.75 -14.30 -5.54
CA ILE A 77 -1.84 -14.13 -4.39
C ILE A 77 -0.59 -13.33 -4.78
N SER A 78 -0.01 -13.58 -5.95
CA SER A 78 1.18 -12.85 -6.44
C SER A 78 0.86 -11.42 -6.86
N ALA A 79 -0.33 -11.16 -7.43
CA ALA A 79 -0.81 -9.81 -7.72
C ALA A 79 -1.07 -8.99 -6.44
N ALA A 80 -1.65 -9.63 -5.41
CA ALA A 80 -1.84 -9.02 -4.10
C ALA A 80 -0.50 -8.69 -3.43
N ASN A 81 0.43 -9.64 -3.39
CA ASN A 81 1.78 -9.40 -2.85
C ASN A 81 2.55 -8.35 -3.63
N ASN A 82 2.48 -8.33 -4.97
CA ASN A 82 3.21 -7.33 -5.75
C ASN A 82 2.65 -5.92 -5.54
N SER A 83 1.33 -5.80 -5.32
CA SER A 83 0.68 -4.53 -4.97
C SER A 83 1.05 -4.08 -3.55
N GLU A 84 1.07 -4.99 -2.58
CA GLU A 84 1.52 -4.69 -1.21
C GLU A 84 3.00 -4.34 -1.16
N VAL A 85 3.86 -5.11 -1.81
CA VAL A 85 5.31 -4.91 -1.83
C VAL A 85 5.66 -3.63 -2.61
N GLY A 86 5.09 -3.42 -3.79
CA GLY A 86 5.35 -2.23 -4.60
C GLY A 86 4.91 -0.93 -3.91
N GLY A 87 3.68 -0.90 -3.41
CA GLY A 87 3.13 0.28 -2.71
C GLY A 87 3.84 0.56 -1.38
N SER A 88 4.08 -0.47 -0.58
CA SER A 88 4.73 -0.33 0.73
C SER A 88 6.21 -0.04 0.64
N MET A 89 6.90 -0.54 -0.39
CA MET A 89 8.32 -0.24 -0.62
C MET A 89 8.49 1.19 -1.12
N LEU A 90 7.66 1.63 -2.07
CA LEU A 90 7.69 2.99 -2.59
C LEU A 90 7.35 4.03 -1.50
N SER A 91 6.32 3.77 -0.68
CA SER A 91 5.96 4.66 0.43
C SER A 91 7.09 4.78 1.46
N LYS A 92 7.69 3.66 1.89
CA LYS A 92 8.85 3.66 2.81
C LYS A 92 10.07 4.37 2.22
N PHE A 93 10.33 4.20 0.92
CA PHE A 93 11.40 4.90 0.22
C PHE A 93 11.17 6.42 0.23
N LEU A 94 9.99 6.87 -0.18
CA LEU A 94 9.60 8.29 -0.20
C LEU A 94 9.67 8.91 1.19
N LEU A 95 9.17 8.21 2.21
CA LEU A 95 9.25 8.65 3.60
C LEU A 95 10.71 8.76 4.06
N GLY A 96 11.53 7.74 3.82
CA GLY A 96 12.94 7.71 4.21
C GLY A 96 13.75 8.86 3.57
N VAL A 97 13.66 9.01 2.25
CA VAL A 97 14.34 10.11 1.53
C VAL A 97 13.80 11.47 1.99
N GLY A 98 12.48 11.58 2.18
CA GLY A 98 11.83 12.80 2.67
C GLY A 98 12.38 13.25 4.03
N VAL A 99 12.52 12.33 4.99
CA VAL A 99 13.11 12.62 6.32
C VAL A 99 14.54 13.13 6.19
N VAL A 100 15.38 12.44 5.40
CA VAL A 100 16.80 12.81 5.22
C VAL A 100 16.93 14.19 4.60
N LEU A 101 16.16 14.50 3.55
CA LEU A 101 16.19 15.81 2.90
C LEU A 101 15.68 16.93 3.80
N LEU A 102 14.62 16.66 4.57
CA LEU A 102 14.08 17.63 5.54
C LEU A 102 15.12 17.95 6.62
N ALA A 103 15.69 16.93 7.26
CA ALA A 103 16.69 17.09 8.31
C ALA A 103 17.96 17.79 7.79
N GLY A 104 18.46 17.38 6.63
CA GLY A 104 19.61 17.99 5.97
C GLY A 104 19.36 19.46 5.60
N GLY A 105 18.18 19.77 5.06
CA GLY A 105 17.75 21.13 4.74
C GLY A 105 17.68 22.03 5.97
N ILE A 106 17.09 21.57 7.07
CA ILE A 106 17.03 22.30 8.34
C ILE A 106 18.44 22.54 8.90
N PHE A 107 19.30 21.52 8.90
CA PHE A 107 20.68 21.63 9.37
C PHE A 107 21.50 22.64 8.56
N LEU A 108 21.41 22.59 7.23
CA LEU A 108 22.06 23.55 6.33
C LEU A 108 21.54 24.98 6.54
N LYS A 109 20.23 25.15 6.72
CA LYS A 109 19.62 26.47 7.01
C LYS A 109 20.14 27.05 8.32
N ARG A 110 20.24 26.23 9.38
CA ARG A 110 20.81 26.62 10.67
C ARG A 110 22.28 27.05 10.55
N LYS A 111 23.10 26.32 9.78
CA LYS A 111 24.49 26.69 9.52
C LYS A 111 24.68 27.97 8.70
N GLN A 112 23.67 28.39 7.94
CA GLN A 112 23.73 29.64 7.16
C GLN A 112 23.23 30.85 7.96
N THR A 113 22.53 30.62 9.08
CA THR A 113 21.95 31.67 9.92
C THR A 113 22.68 31.87 11.25
N ALA A 114 23.62 30.97 11.58
CA ALA A 114 24.62 31.13 12.64
C ALA A 114 25.91 31.67 12.05
#